data_AF-A0A6I3DIE0-F1
#
_entry.id   AF-A0A6I3DIE0-F1
#
_cell.length_a   1.000
_cell.length_b   1.000
_cell.length_c   1.000
_cell.angle_alpha   90.00
_cell.angle_beta   90.00
_cell.angle_gamma   90.00
#
_symmetry.space_group_name_H-M   'P 1'
#
loop_
_entity.id
_entity.type
_entity.pdbx_description
1 polymer ?
#
loop_
_entity_poly.entity_id
_entity_poly.type
_entity_poly.pdbx_seq_one_letter_code
_entity_poly.pdbx_strand_id
1 'polypeptide(L)' 'MTKSDAIREPLVDPARLARWLDEAGLGGDGEPEIERITTGHSNEVFLIRRGGAQWVLRRPPRTPLSPTAHDM' A
#
# COMPACT_ATOMS: atom_id res chain seq x y z
N MET A 1 -18.91 -7.72 -2.56
CA MET A 1 -17.52 -8.07 -2.18
C MET A 1 -17.59 -8.94 -0.94
N THR A 2 -17.20 -10.21 -1.00
CA THR A 2 -17.19 -11.06 0.20
C THR A 2 -15.91 -10.83 1.00
N LYS A 3 -15.91 -11.13 2.32
CA LYS A 3 -14.71 -11.01 3.18
C LYS A 3 -13.50 -11.80 2.63
N SER A 4 -13.77 -12.86 1.87
CA SER A 4 -12.78 -13.72 1.23
C SER A 4 -12.09 -13.08 0.01
N ASP A 5 -12.79 -12.20 -0.72
CA ASP A 5 -12.23 -11.48 -1.88
C ASP A 5 -11.21 -10.43 -1.42
N ALA A 6 -11.50 -9.77 -0.30
CA ALA A 6 -10.62 -8.78 0.30
C ALA A 6 -9.30 -9.34 0.83
N ILE A 7 -9.10 -10.67 0.96
CA ILE A 7 -7.78 -11.22 1.33
C ILE A 7 -6.90 -11.44 0.10
N ARG A 8 -7.50 -11.59 -1.09
CA ARG A 8 -6.80 -11.90 -2.34
C ARG A 8 -6.34 -10.68 -3.12
N GLU A 9 -6.94 -9.52 -2.87
CA GLU A 9 -6.54 -8.28 -3.53
C GLU A 9 -5.12 -7.84 -3.10
N PRO A 10 -4.32 -7.28 -4.02
CA PRO A 10 -3.06 -6.63 -3.68
C PRO A 10 -3.26 -5.59 -2.57
N LEU A 11 -2.33 -5.50 -1.62
CA LEU A 11 -2.39 -4.48 -0.55
C LEU A 11 -2.35 -3.04 -1.08
N VAL A 12 -1.79 -2.86 -2.28
CA VAL A 12 -1.73 -1.61 -3.01
C VAL A 12 -2.24 -1.86 -4.43
N ASP A 13 -3.29 -1.14 -4.81
CA ASP A 13 -3.86 -1.13 -6.16
C ASP A 13 -3.18 0.01 -6.94
N PRO A 14 -2.42 -0.29 -8.02
CA PRO A 14 -1.68 0.71 -8.79
C PRO A 14 -2.55 1.85 -9.32
N ALA A 15 -3.71 1.54 -9.92
CA ALA A 15 -4.58 2.54 -10.54
C ALA A 15 -5.22 3.45 -9.48
N ARG A 16 -5.61 2.89 -8.32
CA ARG A 16 -6.11 3.71 -7.21
C ARG A 16 -5.03 4.60 -6.61
N LEU A 17 -3.80 4.10 -6.50
CA LEU A 17 -2.67 4.87 -6.02
C LEU A 17 -2.32 5.99 -7.00
N ALA A 18 -2.28 5.72 -8.31
CA ALA A 18 -2.01 6.71 -9.35
C ALA A 18 -2.99 7.88 -9.27
N ARG A 19 -4.30 7.59 -9.21
CA ARG A 19 -5.32 8.62 -9.09
C ARG A 19 -5.18 9.45 -7.80
N TRP A 20 -4.91 8.80 -6.67
CA TRP A 20 -4.71 9.52 -5.40
C TRP A 20 -3.48 10.42 -5.43
N LEU A 21 -2.39 9.94 -6.05
CA LEU A 21 -1.18 10.71 -6.29
C LEU A 21 -1.46 11.94 -7.17
N ASP A 22 -2.24 11.77 -8.24
CA ASP A 22 -2.65 12.88 -9.13
C ASP A 22 -3.50 13.93 -8.38
N GLU A 23 -4.49 13.48 -7.60
CA GLU A 23 -5.34 14.35 -6.77
C GLU A 23 -4.54 15.14 -5.73
N ALA A 24 -3.45 14.56 -5.22
CA ALA A 24 -2.54 15.21 -4.28
C ALA A 24 -1.50 16.13 -4.97
N GLY A 25 -1.45 16.17 -6.30
CA GLY A 25 -0.40 16.85 -7.06
C GLY A 25 0.99 16.24 -6.86
N LEU A 26 1.04 14.94 -6.52
CA LEU A 26 2.26 14.21 -6.22
C LEU A 26 2.53 13.17 -7.30
N GLY A 27 3.67 13.29 -7.97
CA GLY A 27 4.12 12.32 -8.96
C GLY A 27 3.96 12.81 -10.39
N GLY A 28 4.90 12.42 -11.24
CA GLY A 28 4.88 12.74 -12.66
C GLY A 28 4.09 11.72 -13.47
N ASP A 29 4.39 11.66 -14.76
CA ASP A 29 3.63 10.86 -15.72
C ASP A 29 3.84 9.34 -15.54
N GLY A 30 2.84 8.57 -16.02
CA GLY A 30 2.88 7.10 -16.09
C GLY A 30 2.26 6.37 -14.89
N GLU A 31 2.21 5.04 -14.98
CA GLU A 31 1.73 4.16 -13.90
C GLU A 31 2.81 4.01 -12.81
N PRO A 32 2.48 4.04 -11.51
CA PRO A 32 3.46 3.81 -10.46
C PRO A 32 3.99 2.37 -10.46
N GLU A 33 5.31 2.23 -10.42
CA GLU A 33 5.96 0.97 -10.09
C GLU A 33 5.94 0.76 -8.57
N ILE A 34 5.58 -0.44 -8.13
CA ILE A 34 5.36 -0.78 -6.72
C ILE A 34 6.21 -1.99 -6.34
N GLU A 35 7.12 -1.79 -5.39
CA GLU A 35 8.01 -2.82 -4.87
C GLU A 35 7.80 -2.96 -3.36
N ARG A 36 7.51 -4.17 -2.87
CA ARG A 36 7.42 -4.43 -1.43
C ARG A 36 8.83 -4.65 -0.86
N ILE A 37 9.19 -3.90 0.17
CA ILE A 37 10.55 -3.88 0.72
C ILE A 37 10.64 -4.30 2.21
N THR A 38 9.57 -4.83 2.80
CA THR A 38 9.55 -5.28 4.21
C THR A 38 9.39 -6.79 4.37
N THR A 39 9.84 -7.28 5.52
CA THR A 39 9.73 -8.66 5.98
C THR A 39 9.06 -8.81 7.37
N GLY A 40 8.48 -7.73 7.93
CA GLY A 40 8.01 -7.67 9.33
C GLY A 40 6.48 -7.64 9.55
N HIS A 41 6.06 -7.70 10.83
CA HIS A 41 4.67 -7.96 11.24
C HIS A 41 3.77 -6.72 11.48
N SER A 42 4.32 -5.50 11.60
CA SER A 42 3.53 -4.33 12.03
C SER A 42 3.04 -3.44 10.89
N ASN A 43 3.83 -3.26 9.83
CA ASN A 43 3.43 -2.52 8.64
C ASN A 43 4.13 -3.10 7.40
N GLU A 44 3.36 -3.16 6.33
CA GLU A 44 3.79 -3.43 4.98
C GLU A 44 4.37 -2.16 4.36
N VAL A 45 5.61 -2.23 3.88
CA VAL A 45 6.34 -1.09 3.33
C VAL A 45 6.57 -1.33 1.85
N PHE A 46 6.18 -0.33 1.05
CA PHE A 46 6.31 -0.34 -0.39
C PHE A 46 7.14 0.86 -0.85
N LEU A 47 8.09 0.61 -1.75
CA LEU A 47 8.76 1.64 -2.53
C LEU A 47 7.93 1.90 -3.79
N ILE A 48 7.54 3.15 -4.00
CA ILE A 48 6.78 3.61 -5.16
C ILE A 48 7.71 4.43 -6.04
N ARG A 49 7.79 4.13 -7.33
CA ARG A 49 8.51 4.94 -8.33
C ARG A 49 7.53 5.42 -9.39
N ARG A 50 7.50 6.71 -9.67
CA ARG A 50 6.61 7.31 -10.69
C ARG A 50 7.12 8.65 -11.16
N GLY A 51 7.21 8.86 -12.48
CA GLY A 51 7.59 10.15 -13.07
C GLY A 51 8.88 10.75 -12.50
N GLY A 52 9.89 9.92 -12.20
CA GLY A 52 11.17 10.34 -11.61
C GLY A 52 11.16 10.55 -10.08
N ALA A 53 9.99 10.53 -9.44
CA ALA A 53 9.87 10.60 -7.99
C ALA A 53 9.89 9.21 -7.33
N GLN A 54 10.35 9.16 -6.08
CA GLN A 54 10.34 7.96 -5.25
C GLN A 54 9.69 8.22 -3.90
N TRP A 55 8.81 7.32 -3.47
CA TRP A 55 8.05 7.44 -2.22
C TRP A 55 8.07 6.14 -1.43
N VAL A 56 7.87 6.26 -0.12
CA VAL A 56 7.64 5.11 0.77
C VAL A 56 6.19 5.12 1.22
N LEU A 57 5.45 4.07 0.89
CA LEU A 57 4.08 3.85 1.35
C LEU A 57 4.07 2.81 2.47
N ARG A 58 3.42 3.14 3.59
CA ARG A 58 3.24 2.24 4.74
C ARG A 58 1.76 1.87 4.87
N ARG A 59 1.48 0.57 4.95
CA ARG A 59 0.12 0.02 5.11
C ARG A 59 0.09 -0.98 6.26
N PRO A 60 -0.97 -1.00 7.08
CA PRO A 60 -1.19 -2.12 7.99
C PRO A 60 -1.31 -3.44 7.20
N PRO A 61 -0.82 -4.58 7.74
CA PRO A 61 -1.02 -5.88 7.11
C PRO A 61 -2.51 -6.24 7.01
N ARG A 62 -2.90 -7.10 6.07
CA ARG A 62 -4.29 -7.58 5.93
C ARG A 62 -4.73 -8.53 7.07
N THR A 63 -3.83 -8.87 8.00
CA THR A 63 -4.16 -9.75 9.13
C THR A 63 -5.26 -9.08 9.96
N PRO A 64 -6.34 -9.81 10.31
CA PRO A 64 -7.29 -9.30 11.29
C PRO A 64 -6.50 -8.87 12.52
N LEU A 65 -6.81 -7.70 13.08
CA LEU A 65 -6.33 -7.33 14.42
C LEU A 65 -6.64 -8.53 15.33
N SER A 66 -5.60 -9.23 15.77
CA SER A 66 -5.78 -10.17 16.87
C SER A 66 -6.38 -9.34 18.01
N PRO A 67 -7.39 -9.85 18.76
CA PRO A 67 -7.98 -9.11 19.89
C PRO A 67 -6.94 -8.60 20.91
N THR A 68 -5.73 -9.15 20.88
CA THR A 68 -4.59 -8.80 21.73
C THR A 68 -3.66 -7.73 21.12
N ALA A 69 -4.03 -7.05 20.04
CA ALA A 69 -3.17 -6.04 19.40
C ALA A 69 -2.94 -4.78 20.25
N HIS A 70 -3.61 -4.66 21.40
CA HIS A 70 -3.33 -3.65 22.41
C HIS A 70 -3.45 -4.27 23.80
N ASP A 71 -2.33 -4.63 24.42
CA ASP A 71 -2.20 -4.55 25.87
C ASP A 71 -1.08 -3.52 26.12
N MET A 72 -1.48 -2.32 26.51
CA MET A 72 -0.64 -1.19 26.89
C MET A 72 -1.19 -0.65 28.21
#